data_AF-A0A951GGS2-F1
#
_entry.id   AF-A0A951GGS2-F1
#
_cell.length_a   1.000
_cell.length_b   1.000
_cell.length_c   1.000
_cell.angle_alpha   90.00
_cell.angle_beta   90.00
_cell.angle_gamma   90.00
#
_symmetry.space_group_name_H-M   'P 1'
#
loop_
_entity.id
_entity.type
_entity.pdbx_description
1 polymer ?
#
loop_
_entity_poly.entity_id
_entity_poly.type
_entity_poly.pdbx_seq_one_letter_code
_entity_poly.pdbx_strand_id
1 'polypeptide(L)'
;MFLIIAPVIGFPLDYPKNLGMVRIVSPVFLGYLGSATHFIFRNQTKRVNVSNEFLGLLVKGPLIIYALVVAASLAAFGYSNRASAEIGAGMSVDDLGTALSFALGVLAATTGVITSYLFVSPNNPRGEVNTNIQY
;
A
#
# COMPACT_ATOMS: atom_id res chain seq x y z
N MET A 1 5.40 3.87 -13.16
CA MET A 1 5.66 4.85 -14.25
C MET A 1 7.15 5.22 -14.37
N PHE A 2 7.85 5.55 -13.28
CA PHE A 2 9.28 5.94 -13.34
C PHE A 2 10.18 4.97 -14.12
N LEU A 3 10.10 3.65 -13.87
CA LEU A 3 10.90 2.63 -14.57
C LEU A 3 10.63 2.53 -16.09
N ILE A 4 9.46 2.97 -16.55
CA ILE A 4 9.08 2.94 -17.98
C ILE A 4 9.46 4.26 -18.66
N ILE A 5 9.41 5.39 -17.93
CA ILE A 5 9.69 6.72 -18.47
C ILE A 5 11.18 7.05 -18.42
N ALA A 6 11.91 6.61 -17.39
CA ALA A 6 13.34 6.88 -17.20
C ALA A 6 14.22 6.52 -18.42
N PRO A 7 14.02 5.40 -19.13
CA PRO A 7 14.78 5.10 -20.35
C PRO A 7 14.52 6.11 -21.48
N VAL A 8 13.29 6.63 -21.57
CA VAL A 8 12.86 7.58 -22.61
C VAL A 8 13.50 8.96 -22.42
N ILE A 9 13.88 9.31 -21.17
CA ILE A 9 14.57 10.57 -20.82
C ILE A 9 16.09 10.42 -20.75
N GLY A 10 16.65 9.29 -21.20
CA GLY A 10 18.10 9.09 -21.30
C GLY A 10 18.80 8.71 -20.00
N PHE A 11 18.07 8.30 -18.96
CA PHE A 11 18.70 7.73 -17.76
C PHE A 11 19.13 6.28 -18.02
N PRO A 12 20.44 5.96 -17.91
CA PRO A 12 20.93 4.59 -18.10
C PRO A 12 20.51 3.73 -16.92
N LEU A 13 19.37 3.04 -17.07
CA LEU A 13 18.94 2.00 -16.15
C LEU A 13 19.60 0.68 -16.54
N ASP A 14 20.64 0.30 -15.82
CA ASP A 14 21.31 -0.98 -16.02
C ASP A 14 20.38 -2.14 -15.62
N TYR A 15 20.22 -3.13 -16.51
CA TYR A 15 19.22 -4.21 -16.41
C TYR A 15 19.25 -5.01 -15.09
N PRO A 16 20.41 -5.24 -14.42
CA PRO A 16 20.46 -5.94 -13.13
C PRO A 16 19.78 -5.18 -11.97
N LYS A 17 19.77 -3.84 -12.00
CA LYS A 17 19.24 -3.00 -10.90
C LYS A 17 17.71 -2.99 -10.85
N ASN A 18 17.05 -3.13 -11.99
CA ASN A 18 15.58 -3.16 -12.06
C ASN A 18 14.98 -4.40 -11.37
N LEU A 19 15.69 -5.53 -11.38
CA LEU A 19 15.28 -6.76 -10.67
C LEU A 19 15.35 -6.60 -9.14
N GLY A 20 16.27 -5.78 -8.63
CA GLY A 20 16.34 -5.43 -7.22
C GLY A 20 15.06 -4.73 -6.77
N MET A 21 14.61 -3.74 -7.53
CA MET A 21 13.39 -2.99 -7.23
C MET A 21 12.14 -3.89 -7.23
N VAL A 22 12.04 -4.81 -8.20
CA VAL A 22 10.96 -5.81 -8.24
C VAL A 22 10.99 -6.69 -6.99
N ARG A 23 12.16 -7.19 -6.57
CA ARG A 23 12.29 -8.01 -5.36
C ARG A 23 11.83 -7.31 -4.08
N ILE A 24 12.01 -6.00 -3.98
CA ILE A 24 11.59 -5.25 -2.78
C ILE A 24 10.07 -4.97 -2.83
N VAL A 25 9.49 -4.75 -4.01
CA VAL A 25 8.06 -4.46 -4.19
C VAL A 25 7.19 -5.73 -4.15
N SER A 26 7.69 -6.86 -4.65
CA SER A 26 6.91 -8.12 -4.77
C SER A 26 6.30 -8.61 -3.45
N PRO A 27 7.00 -8.63 -2.30
CA PRO A 27 6.42 -9.09 -1.04
C PRO A 27 5.19 -8.28 -0.62
N VAL A 28 5.22 -6.95 -0.81
CA VAL A 28 4.11 -6.07 -0.46
C VAL A 28 2.91 -6.32 -1.38
N PHE A 29 3.17 -6.49 -2.68
CA PHE A 29 2.15 -6.83 -3.68
C PHE A 29 1.47 -8.18 -3.38
N LEU A 30 2.27 -9.19 -3.02
CA LEU A 30 1.76 -10.52 -2.66
C LEU A 30 0.94 -10.49 -1.37
N GLY A 31 1.32 -9.69 -0.37
CA GLY A 31 0.54 -9.50 0.85
C GLY A 31 -0.85 -8.89 0.58
N TYR A 32 -0.93 -7.89 -0.30
CA TYR A 32 -2.21 -7.34 -0.74
C TYR A 32 -3.05 -8.36 -1.52
N LEU A 33 -2.44 -9.07 -2.46
CA LEU A 33 -3.15 -10.07 -3.26
C LEU A 33 -3.72 -11.17 -2.36
N GLY A 34 -2.92 -11.69 -1.42
CA GLY A 34 -3.34 -12.71 -0.45
C GLY A 34 -4.49 -12.23 0.45
N SER A 35 -4.43 -11.00 0.95
CA SER A 35 -5.51 -10.44 1.78
C SER A 35 -6.80 -10.24 0.98
N ALA A 36 -6.73 -9.72 -0.24
CA ALA A 36 -7.89 -9.57 -1.13
C ALA A 36 -8.51 -10.93 -1.50
N THR A 37 -7.68 -11.93 -1.81
CA THR A 37 -8.14 -13.30 -2.05
C THR A 37 -8.84 -13.88 -0.83
N HIS A 38 -8.26 -13.72 0.36
CA HIS A 38 -8.88 -14.15 1.61
C HIS A 38 -10.23 -13.45 1.86
N PHE A 39 -10.37 -12.17 1.49
CA PHE A 39 -11.63 -11.44 1.59
C PHE A 39 -12.69 -11.92 0.60
N ILE A 40 -12.33 -12.24 -0.65
CA ILE A 40 -13.25 -12.77 -1.66
C ILE A 40 -13.83 -14.11 -1.22
N PHE A 41 -13.03 -14.95 -0.56
CA PHE A 41 -13.44 -16.28 -0.11
C PHE A 41 -14.10 -16.32 1.28
N ARG A 42 -14.17 -15.20 2.02
CA ARG A 42 -14.85 -15.12 3.32
C ARG A 42 -16.31 -14.66 3.13
N ASN A 43 -17.26 -15.36 3.77
CA ASN A 43 -18.71 -15.11 3.64
C ASN A 43 -19.09 -13.62 3.76
N GLN A 44 -20.09 -13.22 2.96
CA GLN A 44 -20.60 -11.84 2.88
C GLN A 44 -21.04 -11.31 4.25
N THR A 45 -20.27 -10.38 4.80
CA THR A 45 -20.63 -9.62 6.01
C THR A 45 -21.85 -8.75 5.73
N LYS A 46 -22.75 -8.59 6.72
CA LYS A 46 -23.92 -7.70 6.59
C LYS A 46 -23.47 -6.30 6.17
N ARG A 47 -24.20 -5.68 5.23
CA ARG A 47 -23.96 -4.29 4.82
C ARG A 47 -24.14 -3.37 6.04
N VAL A 48 -23.04 -2.86 6.57
CA VAL A 48 -23.06 -1.80 7.59
C VAL A 48 -23.18 -0.47 6.85
N ASN A 49 -24.18 0.34 7.20
CA ASN A 49 -24.31 1.69 6.68
C ASN A 49 -23.32 2.59 7.41
N VAL A 50 -22.13 2.76 6.86
CA VAL A 50 -21.07 3.59 7.46
C VAL A 50 -21.34 5.06 7.08
N SER A 51 -21.43 5.95 8.05
CA SER A 51 -21.50 7.39 7.76
C SER A 51 -20.23 7.82 7.03
N ASN A 52 -20.39 8.34 5.81
CA ASN A 52 -19.33 8.50 4.82
C ASN A 52 -18.21 9.49 5.24
N GLU A 53 -18.44 10.33 6.24
CA GLU A 53 -17.59 11.47 6.56
C GLU A 53 -16.20 11.06 7.07
N PHE A 54 -16.13 10.08 7.98
CA PHE A 54 -14.86 9.63 8.54
C PHE A 54 -14.19 8.54 7.71
N LEU A 55 -14.96 7.75 6.97
CA LEU A 55 -14.45 6.70 6.11
C LEU A 55 -13.63 7.28 4.94
N GLY A 56 -14.10 8.38 4.35
CA GLY A 56 -13.37 9.09 3.30
C GLY A 56 -12.03 9.62 3.79
N LEU A 57 -11.97 10.17 5.00
CA LEU A 57 -10.73 10.68 5.59
C LEU A 57 -9.74 9.56 5.92
N LEU A 58 -10.24 8.44 6.47
CA LEU A 58 -9.43 7.25 6.81
C LEU A 58 -8.74 6.64 5.59
N VAL A 59 -9.40 6.65 4.43
CA VAL A 59 -8.84 6.12 3.17
C VAL A 59 -7.95 7.14 2.49
N LYS A 60 -8.34 8.42 2.46
CA LYS A 60 -7.57 9.48 1.80
C LYS A 60 -6.25 9.79 2.51
N GLY A 61 -6.20 9.73 3.85
CA GLY A 61 -5.01 10.07 4.63
C GLY A 61 -3.76 9.27 4.22
N PRO A 62 -3.78 7.93 4.30
CA PRO A 62 -2.65 7.09 3.88
C PRO A 62 -2.24 7.29 2.42
N LEU A 63 -3.21 7.48 1.51
CA LEU A 63 -2.94 7.76 0.10
C LEU A 63 -2.21 9.09 -0.12
N ILE A 64 -2.61 10.15 0.59
CA ILE A 64 -1.96 11.47 0.53
C ILE A 64 -0.53 11.36 1.05
N ILE A 65 -0.33 10.72 2.21
CA ILE A 65 1.01 10.52 2.79
C ILE A 65 1.90 9.72 1.82
N TYR A 66 1.38 8.63 1.25
CA TYR A 66 2.09 7.86 0.24
C TYR A 66 2.49 8.71 -0.97
N ALA A 67 1.55 9.48 -1.52
CA ALA A 67 1.83 10.34 -2.67
C ALA A 67 2.92 11.40 -2.36
N LEU A 68 2.87 12.01 -1.17
CA LEU A 68 3.88 12.97 -0.72
C LEU A 68 5.25 12.32 -0.57
N VAL A 69 5.35 11.14 0.03
CA VAL A 69 6.62 10.42 0.20
C VAL A 69 7.20 10.01 -1.14
N VAL A 70 6.38 9.52 -2.07
CA VAL A 70 6.82 9.18 -3.43
C VAL A 70 7.33 10.41 -4.16
N ALA A 71 6.57 11.52 -4.14
CA ALA A 71 6.97 12.76 -4.78
C ALA A 71 8.28 13.31 -4.19
N ALA A 72 8.41 13.32 -2.85
CA ALA A 72 9.62 13.75 -2.16
C ALA A 72 10.82 12.87 -2.50
N SER A 73 10.64 11.54 -2.55
CA SER A 73 11.71 10.61 -2.90
C SER A 73 12.19 10.78 -4.34
N LEU A 74 11.26 10.97 -5.29
CA LEU A 74 11.59 11.24 -6.69
C LEU A 74 12.27 12.61 -6.86
N ALA A 75 11.78 13.64 -6.16
CA ALA A 75 12.38 14.95 -6.17
C ALA A 75 13.80 14.94 -5.58
N ALA A 76 14.00 14.25 -4.46
CA ALA A 76 15.31 14.07 -3.83
C ALA A 76 16.27 13.31 -4.75
N PHE A 77 15.82 12.22 -5.36
CA PHE A 77 16.62 11.47 -6.33
C PHE A 77 17.00 12.32 -7.54
N GLY A 78 16.05 13.05 -8.12
CA GLY A 78 16.29 13.93 -9.26
C GLY A 78 17.23 15.11 -8.92
N TYR A 79 17.06 15.72 -7.75
CA TYR A 79 17.92 16.81 -7.28
C TYR A 79 19.35 16.34 -6.98
N SER A 80 19.49 15.14 -6.41
CA SER A 80 20.77 14.53 -6.06
C SER A 80 21.53 14.00 -7.28
N ASN A 81 20.81 13.50 -8.30
CA ASN A 81 21.39 12.99 -9.56
C ASN A 81 21.34 14.02 -10.70
N ARG A 82 21.31 15.33 -10.37
CA ARG A 82 21.33 16.39 -11.38
C ARG A 82 22.66 16.44 -12.14
N ALA A 83 22.65 16.95 -13.37
CA ALA A 83 23.84 17.00 -14.23
C ALA A 83 25.03 17.79 -13.65
N SER A 84 24.78 18.72 -12.73
CA SER A 84 25.81 19.52 -12.03
C SER A 84 26.26 18.93 -10.69
N ALA A 85 25.79 17.73 -10.33
CA ALA A 85 26.19 17.07 -9.09
C ALA A 85 27.60 16.46 -9.22
N GLU A 86 28.31 16.41 -8.09
CA GLU A 86 29.60 15.75 -8.01
C GLU A 86 29.46 14.26 -8.32
N ILE A 87 30.37 13.74 -9.16
CA ILE A 87 30.33 12.34 -9.61
C ILE A 87 30.49 11.44 -8.38
N GLY A 88 29.51 10.57 -8.14
CA GLY A 88 29.50 9.63 -7.02
C GLY A 88 28.79 10.14 -5.76
N ALA A 89 28.35 11.40 -5.70
CA ALA A 89 27.58 11.95 -4.58
C ALA A 89 26.04 11.77 -4.72
N GLY A 90 25.60 11.18 -5.84
CA GLY A 90 24.18 10.97 -6.15
C GLY A 90 23.55 9.85 -5.33
N MET A 91 22.27 10.03 -4.96
CA MET A 91 21.44 8.99 -4.35
C MET A 91 21.37 7.77 -5.26
N SER A 92 21.61 6.58 -4.72
CA SER A 92 21.58 5.35 -5.52
C SER A 92 20.15 4.94 -5.88
N VAL A 93 20.00 4.16 -6.94
CA VAL A 93 18.71 3.55 -7.32
C VAL A 93 18.21 2.60 -6.23
N ASP A 94 19.13 1.97 -5.48
CA ASP A 94 18.79 1.05 -4.39
C ASP A 94 18.19 1.82 -3.20
N ASP A 95 18.71 3.01 -2.89
CA ASP A 95 18.12 3.90 -1.87
C ASP A 95 16.73 4.37 -2.28
N LEU A 96 16.54 4.74 -3.55
CA LEU A 96 15.23 5.12 -4.07
C LEU A 96 14.24 3.95 -4.00
N GLY A 97 14.69 2.75 -4.41
CA GLY A 97 13.90 1.53 -4.33
C GLY A 97 13.49 1.21 -2.89
N THR A 98 14.40 1.38 -1.93
CA THR A 98 14.14 1.20 -0.51
C THR A 98 13.11 2.19 0.01
N ALA A 99 13.26 3.48 -0.30
CA ALA A 99 12.33 4.52 0.13
C ALA A 99 10.91 4.29 -0.42
N LEU A 100 10.78 3.96 -1.70
CA LEU A 100 9.49 3.69 -2.35
C LEU A 100 8.84 2.42 -1.80
N SER A 101 9.63 1.39 -1.54
CA SER A 101 9.10 0.14 -0.99
C SER A 101 8.67 0.28 0.46
N PHE A 102 9.39 1.07 1.25
CA PHE A 102 8.99 1.43 2.60
C PHE A 102 7.66 2.19 2.59
N ALA A 103 7.53 3.21 1.73
CA ALA A 103 6.29 3.97 1.58
C ALA A 103 5.10 3.07 1.18
N LEU A 104 5.32 2.16 0.23
CA LEU A 104 4.31 1.19 -0.20
C LEU A 104 3.95 0.22 0.92
N GLY A 105 4.92 -0.27 1.68
CA GLY A 105 4.72 -1.16 2.82
C GLY A 105 3.88 -0.51 3.93
N VAL A 106 4.12 0.76 4.24
CA VAL A 106 3.31 1.53 5.21
C VAL A 106 1.88 1.71 4.70
N LEU A 107 1.70 2.08 3.42
CA LEU A 107 0.36 2.16 2.81
C LEU A 107 -0.36 0.81 2.85
N ALA A 108 0.36 -0.28 2.63
CA ALA A 108 -0.16 -1.63 2.69
C ALA A 108 -0.63 -2.02 4.07
N ALA A 109 0.23 -1.83 5.08
CA ALA A 109 -0.09 -2.14 6.46
C ALA A 109 -1.31 -1.33 6.94
N THR A 110 -1.34 -0.03 6.67
CA THR A 110 -2.44 0.85 7.10
C THR A 110 -3.76 0.47 6.44
N THR A 111 -3.79 0.23 5.13
CA THR A 111 -5.01 -0.22 4.43
C THR A 111 -5.45 -1.61 4.90
N GLY A 112 -4.51 -2.53 5.13
CA GLY A 112 -4.78 -3.86 5.69
C GLY A 112 -5.44 -3.79 7.07
N VAL A 113 -4.94 -2.92 7.95
CA VAL A 113 -5.55 -2.67 9.26
C VAL A 113 -6.95 -2.08 9.11
N ILE A 114 -7.13 -1.05 8.28
CA ILE A 114 -8.44 -0.40 8.06
C ILE A 114 -9.47 -1.42 7.55
N THR A 115 -9.12 -2.21 6.54
CA THR A 115 -10.01 -3.26 6.01
C THR A 115 -10.32 -4.33 7.04
N SER A 116 -9.33 -4.74 7.86
CA SER A 116 -9.59 -5.72 8.91
C SER A 116 -10.64 -5.23 9.91
N TYR A 117 -10.59 -3.96 10.35
CA TYR A 117 -11.56 -3.41 11.28
C TYR A 117 -12.93 -3.15 10.65
N LEU A 118 -12.97 -2.69 9.40
CA LEU A 118 -14.23 -2.41 8.70
C LEU A 118 -15.08 -3.67 8.46
N PHE A 119 -14.44 -4.84 8.38
CA PHE A 119 -15.11 -6.10 8.03
C PHE A 119 -15.15 -7.13 9.16
N VAL A 120 -14.74 -6.79 10.39
CA VAL A 120 -14.98 -7.64 11.57
C VAL A 120 -16.47 -7.60 11.90
N SER A 121 -17.15 -8.71 11.63
CA SER A 121 -18.55 -8.91 12.02
C SER A 121 -18.62 -9.14 13.53
N PRO A 122 -19.56 -8.51 14.27
CA PRO A 122 -19.83 -8.90 15.65
C PRO A 122 -20.24 -10.38 15.67
N ASN A 123 -19.48 -11.21 16.38
CA ASN A 123 -19.95 -12.55 16.75
C ASN A 123 -21.19 -12.33 17.60
N ASN A 124 -22.37 -12.63 17.07
CA ASN A 124 -23.62 -12.54 17.82
C ASN A 124 -23.71 -13.78 18.73
N PRO A 125 -23.35 -13.72 20.03
CA PRO A 125 -23.35 -14.88 20.89
C PRO A 125 -24.67 -14.87 21.63
N ARG A 126 -25.78 -15.18 20.94
CA ARG A 126 -27.10 -15.44 21.51
C ARG A 126 -28.09 -15.74 20.38
N GLY A 127 -28.12 -17.01 19.98
CA GLY A 127 -29.41 -17.62 19.75
C GLY A 127 -30.06 -17.79 21.12
N GLU A 128 -30.80 -16.77 21.58
CA GLU A 128 -31.79 -16.98 22.62
C GLU A 128 -32.86 -17.91 22.05
N VAL A 129 -32.70 -19.19 22.34
CA VAL A 129 -33.72 -20.21 22.10
C VAL A 129 -34.91 -19.85 22.98
N ASN A 130 -35.94 -19.27 22.38
CA ASN A 130 -37.24 -19.08 23.00
C ASN A 130 -37.80 -20.45 23.43
N THR A 131 -37.58 -20.81 24.68
CA THR A 131 -38.18 -21.95 25.37
C THR A 131 -39.37 -21.45 26.19
N ASN A 132 -40.40 -20.96 25.51
CA ASN A 132 -41.72 -20.73 26.12
C ASN A 132 -42.80 -21.28 25.19
N ILE A 133 -42.86 -22.61 25.14
CA ILE A 133 -44.12 -23.32 24.90
C ILE A 133 -44.39 -24.08 26.20
N GLN A 134 -45.25 -23.51 27.05
CA GLN A 134 -45.94 -24.27 28.09
C GLN A 134 -47.41 -24.36 27.68
N TYR A 135 -47.90 -25.59 27.82
CA TYR A 135 -49.20 -26.12 27.39
C TYR A 135 -50.39 -25.49 28.12
#